data_AF-A0A942T674-F1
#
_entry.id   AF-A0A942T674-F1
#
_cell.length_a   1.000
_cell.length_b   1.000
_cell.length_c   1.000
_cell.angle_alpha   90.00
_cell.angle_beta   90.00
_cell.angle_gamma   90.00
#
_symmetry.space_group_name_H-M   'P 1'
#
loop_
_entity.id
_entity.type
_entity.pdbx_description
1 polymer ?
#
loop_
_entity_poly.entity_id
_entity_poly.type
_entity_poly.pdbx_seq_one_letter_code
_entity_poly.pdbx_strand_id
1 'polypeptide(L)'
;MKNWAIFILIIFALTGCRSTPFDGHAVIDWVDFVKWDGIEYDGIYSGVLADEEYLGDKIGTVKFKVADNVTNPNYKIRNGDAAFHEKGTEIYAIKGVPQFIAVKSNREINGYRVYYSREDFDYKWHFKDMPIEKVNRIEVYLAYQPEGPKKLVNLDNPDEIKKFLQVLNEGESSPNFQPNMDKGDPIVYDMVFYTDQPIAYKYDLQFDGITYYWHPWDTAILSNGIGDFLPKQ
;
A
#
# COMPACT_ATOMS: atom_id res chain seq x y z
N MET A 1 16.71 -41.24 -59.63
CA MET A 1 16.06 -41.25 -58.30
C MET A 1 16.99 -40.87 -57.13
N LYS A 2 18.33 -40.83 -57.29
CA LYS A 2 19.27 -40.45 -56.21
C LYS A 2 19.40 -38.93 -55.96
N ASN A 3 19.04 -38.10 -56.95
CA ASN A 3 19.19 -36.64 -56.88
C ASN A 3 17.96 -35.92 -56.27
N TRP A 4 16.83 -36.61 -56.09
CA TRP A 4 15.63 -36.05 -55.43
C TRP A 4 15.66 -36.16 -53.92
N ALA A 5 16.41 -37.13 -53.37
CA ALA A 5 16.58 -37.29 -51.92
C ALA A 5 17.34 -36.10 -51.30
N ILE A 6 18.29 -35.51 -52.04
CA ILE A 6 19.07 -34.35 -51.58
C ILE A 6 18.20 -33.09 -51.55
N PHE A 7 17.27 -32.94 -52.49
CA PHE A 7 16.37 -31.79 -52.55
C PHE A 7 15.34 -31.79 -51.41
N ILE A 8 14.85 -32.97 -51.03
CA ILE A 8 13.94 -33.14 -49.88
C ILE A 8 14.67 -32.84 -48.56
N LEU A 9 15.94 -33.24 -48.43
CA LEU A 9 16.73 -32.99 -47.22
C LEU A 9 17.04 -31.49 -47.01
N ILE A 10 17.20 -30.73 -48.10
CA ILE A 10 17.43 -29.27 -48.06
C ILE A 10 16.16 -28.51 -47.67
N ILE A 11 14.97 -28.97 -48.09
CA ILE A 11 13.69 -28.32 -47.73
C ILE A 11 13.38 -28.51 -46.23
N PHE A 12 13.72 -29.65 -45.63
CA PHE A 12 13.60 -29.86 -44.19
C PHE A 12 14.61 -29.04 -43.35
N ALA A 13 15.75 -28.65 -43.93
CA ALA A 13 16.72 -27.78 -43.25
C ALA A 13 16.31 -26.30 -43.25
N LEU A 14 15.37 -25.89 -44.11
CA LEU A 14 14.89 -24.52 -44.26
C LEU A 14 13.61 -24.21 -43.47
N THR A 15 12.97 -25.21 -42.83
CA THR A 15 11.82 -25.02 -41.94
C THR A 15 12.20 -24.92 -40.46
N GLY A 16 13.41 -24.45 -40.17
CA GLY A 16 13.78 -23.94 -38.86
C GLY A 16 13.19 -22.55 -38.67
N CYS A 17 11.89 -22.46 -38.39
CA CYS A 17 11.29 -21.23 -37.90
C CYS A 17 12.08 -20.74 -36.69
N ARG A 18 12.69 -19.56 -36.82
CA ARG A 18 13.32 -18.82 -35.74
C ARG A 18 12.23 -18.34 -34.78
N SER A 19 11.72 -19.22 -33.93
CA SER A 19 11.11 -18.82 -32.68
C SER A 19 12.27 -18.45 -31.75
N THR A 20 12.58 -17.17 -31.61
CA THR A 20 13.34 -16.73 -30.44
C THR A 20 12.47 -17.04 -29.22
N PRO A 21 12.81 -18.03 -28.37
CA PRO A 21 11.97 -18.39 -27.21
C PRO A 21 12.05 -17.35 -26.08
N PHE A 22 12.74 -16.23 -26.33
CA PHE A 22 13.23 -15.31 -25.30
C PHE A 22 12.70 -13.88 -25.42
N ASP A 23 11.87 -13.56 -26.42
CA ASP A 23 11.21 -12.24 -26.51
C ASP A 23 9.80 -12.25 -25.89
N GLY A 24 9.59 -13.14 -24.92
CA GLY A 24 8.44 -13.04 -24.02
C GLY A 24 8.69 -11.90 -23.04
N HIS A 25 8.21 -10.71 -23.33
CA HIS A 25 8.11 -9.64 -22.34
C HIS A 25 7.14 -10.09 -21.24
N ALA A 26 7.66 -10.70 -20.18
CA ALA A 26 6.85 -11.01 -19.02
C ALA A 26 6.52 -9.69 -18.33
N VAL A 27 5.22 -9.43 -18.16
CA VAL A 27 4.74 -8.41 -17.23
C VAL A 27 4.81 -9.03 -15.83
N ILE A 28 5.69 -8.49 -15.00
CA ILE A 28 5.89 -8.93 -13.62
C ILE A 28 5.04 -8.03 -12.74
N ASP A 29 4.12 -8.62 -11.98
CA ASP A 29 3.40 -7.92 -10.93
C ASP A 29 4.27 -7.91 -9.67
N TRP A 30 4.69 -6.70 -9.27
CA TRP A 30 5.61 -6.52 -8.16
C TRP A 30 4.82 -6.28 -6.87
N VAL A 31 5.16 -7.02 -5.82
CA VAL A 31 4.80 -6.62 -4.45
C VAL A 31 5.58 -5.35 -4.12
N ASP A 32 4.99 -4.46 -3.33
CA ASP A 32 5.69 -3.27 -2.87
C ASP A 32 6.79 -3.62 -1.86
N PHE A 33 8.04 -3.46 -2.27
CA PHE A 33 9.21 -3.76 -1.44
C PHE A 33 10.32 -2.73 -1.61
N VAL A 34 11.22 -2.71 -0.63
CA VAL A 34 12.55 -2.07 -0.69
C VAL A 34 13.59 -3.03 -0.15
N LYS A 35 14.68 -3.26 -0.90
CA LYS A 35 15.83 -4.06 -0.43
C LYS A 35 16.92 -3.13 0.06
N TRP A 36 17.21 -3.13 1.36
CA TRP A 36 18.25 -2.29 1.94
C TRP A 36 19.13 -3.08 2.91
N ASP A 37 20.44 -2.91 2.77
CA ASP A 37 21.46 -3.53 3.63
C ASP A 37 21.28 -5.04 3.89
N GLY A 38 20.90 -5.79 2.85
CA GLY A 38 20.71 -7.23 2.95
C GLY A 38 19.35 -7.66 3.47
N ILE A 39 18.50 -6.72 3.92
CA ILE A 39 17.15 -6.94 4.42
C ILE A 39 16.12 -6.52 3.36
N GLU A 40 15.06 -7.31 3.20
CA GLU A 40 13.92 -6.96 2.34
C GLU A 40 12.80 -6.44 3.21
N TYR A 41 12.28 -5.27 2.86
CA TYR A 41 11.22 -4.61 3.58
C TYR A 41 9.97 -4.54 2.72
N ASP A 42 8.82 -4.88 3.29
CA ASP A 42 7.52 -4.87 2.62
C ASP A 42 6.74 -3.60 2.95
N GLY A 43 6.05 -3.08 1.94
CA GLY A 43 5.26 -1.86 2.05
C GLY A 43 4.08 -2.03 2.99
N ILE A 44 3.83 -1.02 3.81
CA ILE A 44 2.72 -0.99 4.77
C ILE A 44 1.60 -0.15 4.19
N TYR A 45 0.44 -0.78 3.97
CA TYR A 45 -0.76 -0.07 3.49
C TYR A 45 -1.68 0.39 4.64
N SER A 46 -1.63 -0.28 5.79
CA SER A 46 -2.48 -0.06 6.95
C SER A 46 -1.81 0.76 8.06
N GLY A 47 -0.70 1.43 7.74
CA GLY A 47 0.09 2.19 8.69
C GLY A 47 0.79 3.35 8.02
N VAL A 48 0.97 4.43 8.77
CA VAL A 48 1.58 5.68 8.30
C VAL A 48 2.61 6.15 9.31
N LEU A 49 3.63 6.86 8.85
CA LEU A 49 4.54 7.54 9.76
C LEU A 49 3.73 8.57 10.57
N ALA A 50 3.77 8.49 11.89
CA ALA A 50 2.92 9.31 12.75
C ALA A 50 3.28 10.79 12.69
N ASP A 51 4.57 11.10 12.59
CA ASP A 51 5.11 12.46 12.50
C ASP A 51 6.56 12.41 11.99
N GLU A 52 7.03 13.47 11.34
CA GLU A 52 8.42 13.58 10.88
C GLU A 52 9.43 13.54 12.04
N GLU A 53 9.02 13.89 13.27
CA GLU A 53 9.88 13.80 14.45
C GLU A 53 10.40 12.38 14.71
N TYR A 54 9.65 11.36 14.27
CA TYR A 54 10.05 9.96 14.39
C TYR A 54 11.04 9.51 13.31
N LEU A 55 11.34 10.34 12.31
CA LEU A 55 12.40 10.04 11.35
C LEU A 55 13.76 10.06 12.03
N GLY A 56 14.51 8.99 11.81
CA GLY A 56 15.91 8.89 12.16
C GLY A 56 16.82 9.39 11.04
N ASP A 57 18.06 8.93 11.06
CA ASP A 57 19.05 9.30 10.06
C ASP A 57 18.67 8.78 8.67
N LYS A 58 19.09 9.52 7.65
CA LYS A 58 19.09 9.01 6.27
C LYS A 58 20.07 7.85 6.19
N ILE A 59 19.54 6.65 5.95
CA ILE A 59 20.34 5.44 5.83
C ILE A 59 20.76 5.19 4.38
N GLY A 60 20.03 5.73 3.41
CA GLY A 60 20.30 5.41 2.01
C GLY A 60 19.48 6.18 0.99
N THR A 61 19.59 5.70 -0.25
CA THR A 61 18.75 6.12 -1.38
C THR A 61 18.46 4.93 -2.27
N VAL A 62 17.28 4.91 -2.86
CA VAL A 62 16.92 3.95 -3.92
C VAL A 62 17.92 4.07 -5.07
N LYS A 63 18.46 2.95 -5.52
CA LYS A 63 19.43 2.85 -6.61
C LYS A 63 18.77 2.45 -7.93
N PHE A 64 17.67 1.72 -7.87
CA PHE A 64 16.98 1.20 -9.04
C PHE A 64 15.51 0.92 -8.74
N LYS A 65 14.61 1.37 -9.62
CA LYS A 65 13.18 1.01 -9.60
C LYS A 65 13.00 -0.25 -10.44
N VAL A 66 12.46 -1.32 -9.88
CA VAL A 66 12.26 -2.57 -10.64
C VAL A 66 10.99 -2.57 -11.48
N ALA A 67 9.91 -1.92 -11.00
CA ALA A 67 8.70 -1.75 -11.80
C ALA A 67 9.03 -1.02 -13.10
N ASP A 68 8.43 -1.50 -14.20
CA ASP A 68 8.62 -1.03 -15.58
C ASP A 68 10.04 -1.18 -16.18
N ASN A 69 11.04 -1.56 -15.37
CA ASN A 69 12.44 -1.65 -15.80
C ASN A 69 12.97 -3.09 -15.83
N VAL A 70 12.25 -4.04 -15.22
CA VAL A 70 12.61 -5.45 -15.19
C VAL A 70 11.52 -6.28 -15.86
N THR A 71 11.90 -6.98 -16.93
CA THR A 71 11.02 -7.91 -17.67
C THR A 71 11.46 -9.37 -17.51
N ASN A 72 12.61 -9.63 -16.88
CA ASN A 72 13.12 -10.98 -16.66
C ASN A 72 12.56 -11.54 -15.34
N PRO A 73 11.71 -12.58 -15.35
CA PRO A 73 11.14 -13.16 -14.14
C PRO A 73 12.21 -13.81 -13.22
N ASN A 74 13.41 -14.08 -13.74
CA ASN A 74 14.53 -14.59 -12.96
C ASN A 74 15.41 -13.49 -12.35
N TYR A 75 15.00 -12.22 -12.43
CA TYR A 75 15.73 -11.12 -11.82
C TYR A 75 15.93 -11.35 -10.33
N LYS A 76 17.15 -11.08 -9.86
CA LYS A 76 17.51 -11.19 -8.46
C LYS A 76 17.61 -9.79 -7.88
N ILE A 77 16.70 -9.51 -6.93
CA ILE A 77 16.63 -8.28 -6.16
C ILE A 77 17.96 -8.03 -5.44
N ARG A 78 18.41 -6.78 -5.42
CA ARG A 78 19.72 -6.34 -4.91
C ARG A 78 19.54 -5.17 -3.94
N ASN A 79 20.55 -4.92 -3.10
CA ASN A 79 20.54 -3.78 -2.20
C ASN A 79 20.44 -2.44 -2.96
N GLY A 80 19.41 -1.67 -2.63
CA GLY A 80 19.03 -0.42 -3.27
C GLY A 80 17.90 -0.55 -4.30
N ASP A 81 17.41 -1.76 -4.56
CA ASP A 81 16.21 -1.93 -5.40
C ASP A 81 14.96 -1.56 -4.61
N ALA A 82 14.02 -0.91 -5.29
CA ALA A 82 12.67 -0.67 -4.82
C ALA A 82 11.66 -1.07 -5.90
N ALA A 83 10.50 -1.58 -5.49
CA ALA A 83 9.42 -1.90 -6.41
C ALA A 83 8.99 -0.67 -7.21
N PHE A 84 8.56 0.38 -6.49
CA PHE A 84 7.85 1.52 -7.10
C PHE A 84 8.54 2.87 -6.93
N HIS A 85 9.52 2.99 -6.04
CA HIS A 85 10.22 4.26 -5.81
C HIS A 85 11.27 4.55 -6.89
N GLU A 86 11.34 5.81 -7.33
CA GLU A 86 12.32 6.25 -8.31
C GLU A 86 13.75 6.26 -7.75
N LYS A 87 14.73 6.07 -8.62
CA LYS A 87 16.15 6.19 -8.27
C LYS A 87 16.44 7.56 -7.65
N GLY A 88 17.17 7.55 -6.54
CA GLY A 88 17.55 8.74 -5.77
C GLY A 88 16.60 9.06 -4.62
N THR A 89 15.43 8.40 -4.54
CA THR A 89 14.49 8.58 -3.42
C THR A 89 15.16 8.21 -2.10
N GLU A 90 15.02 9.06 -1.09
CA GLU A 90 15.70 8.94 0.19
C GLU A 90 15.04 7.89 1.08
N ILE A 91 15.88 7.10 1.77
CA ILE A 91 15.48 6.06 2.71
C ILE A 91 16.00 6.46 4.10
N TYR A 92 15.12 6.42 5.08
CA TYR A 92 15.38 6.83 6.46
C TYR A 92 15.11 5.68 7.42
N ALA A 93 15.89 5.62 8.51
CA ALA A 93 15.51 4.83 9.67
C ALA A 93 14.32 5.48 10.39
N ILE A 94 13.60 4.70 11.20
CA ILE A 94 12.56 5.22 12.09
C ILE A 94 13.02 5.04 13.54
N LYS A 95 12.94 6.11 14.33
CA LYS A 95 13.43 6.15 15.71
C LYS A 95 12.68 5.15 16.58
N GLY A 96 13.43 4.36 17.35
CA GLY A 96 12.89 3.40 18.32
C GLY A 96 12.34 2.10 17.73
N VAL A 97 12.25 1.98 16.40
CA VAL A 97 11.67 0.80 15.73
C VAL A 97 12.55 0.37 14.53
N PRO A 98 13.72 -0.27 14.78
CA PRO A 98 14.72 -0.57 13.76
C PRO A 98 14.25 -1.54 12.66
N GLN A 99 13.18 -2.28 12.91
CA GLN A 99 12.54 -3.15 11.92
C GLN A 99 11.74 -2.39 10.86
N PHE A 100 11.64 -1.06 10.97
CA PHE A 100 10.95 -0.21 10.00
C PHE A 100 11.89 0.79 9.34
N ILE A 101 11.55 1.11 8.09
CA ILE A 101 12.16 2.20 7.33
C ILE A 101 11.08 3.09 6.73
N ALA A 102 11.42 4.36 6.52
CA ALA A 102 10.57 5.33 5.84
C ALA A 102 11.20 5.74 4.51
N VAL A 103 10.41 5.78 3.45
CA VAL A 103 10.84 6.20 2.12
C VAL A 103 10.00 7.38 1.69
N LYS A 104 10.67 8.46 1.25
CA LYS A 104 10.00 9.70 0.90
C LYS A 104 8.97 9.49 -0.22
N SER A 105 7.75 9.96 -0.01
CA SER A 105 6.65 9.87 -0.97
C SER A 105 5.66 11.01 -0.77
N ASN A 106 5.54 11.90 -1.76
CA ASN A 106 4.60 13.02 -1.71
C ASN A 106 3.12 12.58 -1.77
N ARG A 107 2.85 11.31 -2.06
CA ARG A 107 1.49 10.75 -2.13
C ARG A 107 1.04 10.10 -0.83
N GLU A 108 1.90 10.07 0.18
CA GLU A 108 1.58 9.45 1.46
C GLU A 108 1.27 10.52 2.51
N ILE A 109 0.44 10.13 3.49
CA ILE A 109 0.19 10.95 4.67
C ILE A 109 1.52 11.17 5.38
N ASN A 110 1.77 12.43 5.77
CA ASN A 110 3.04 12.90 6.36
C ASN A 110 4.27 12.74 5.44
N GLY A 111 4.10 12.43 4.15
CA GLY A 111 5.17 12.51 3.15
C GLY A 111 6.10 11.29 3.08
N TYR A 112 5.77 10.19 3.77
CA TYR A 112 6.59 8.98 3.82
C TYR A 112 5.77 7.71 3.71
N ARG A 113 6.24 6.79 2.88
CA ARG A 113 5.78 5.41 2.86
C ARG A 113 6.58 4.60 3.87
N VAL A 114 5.90 3.83 4.69
CA VAL A 114 6.54 3.00 5.72
C VAL A 114 6.67 1.57 5.20
N TYR A 115 7.81 0.95 5.50
CA TYR A 115 8.08 -0.44 5.21
C TYR A 115 8.53 -1.18 6.47
N TYR A 116 8.21 -2.47 6.59
CA TYR A 116 8.66 -3.34 7.68
C TYR A 116 9.56 -4.45 7.16
N SER A 117 10.53 -4.87 7.97
CA SER A 117 11.41 -6.00 7.67
C SER A 117 10.59 -7.27 7.51
N ARG A 118 10.72 -7.95 6.36
CA ARG A 118 10.05 -9.23 6.10
C ARG A 118 10.50 -10.34 7.06
N GLU A 119 11.69 -10.19 7.67
CA GLU A 119 12.21 -11.15 8.65
C GLU A 119 11.44 -11.10 9.98
N ASP A 120 10.71 -10.01 10.25
CA ASP A 120 9.92 -9.80 11.46
C ASP A 120 8.43 -10.13 11.22
N PHE A 121 8.05 -11.37 11.58
CA PHE A 121 6.75 -11.97 11.23
C PHE A 121 5.55 -11.59 12.13
N ASP A 122 5.72 -10.75 13.16
CA ASP A 122 4.66 -10.44 14.15
C ASP A 122 3.79 -9.22 13.77
N TYR A 123 3.63 -8.96 12.49
CA TYR A 123 2.99 -7.75 11.97
C TYR A 123 1.45 -7.83 12.06
N LYS A 124 0.84 -7.12 13.02
CA LYS A 124 -0.63 -7.12 13.25
C LYS A 124 -1.22 -5.71 13.13
N TRP A 125 -1.81 -5.42 11.96
CA TRP A 125 -2.42 -4.12 11.65
C TRP A 125 -3.91 -4.22 11.40
N HIS A 126 -4.52 -5.33 11.80
CA HIS A 126 -5.97 -5.43 11.81
C HIS A 126 -6.53 -4.47 12.85
N PHE A 127 -7.69 -3.90 12.56
CA PHE A 127 -8.35 -2.95 13.47
C PHE A 127 -8.53 -3.53 14.89
N LYS A 128 -8.85 -4.82 15.00
CA LYS A 128 -9.00 -5.54 16.28
C LYS A 128 -7.72 -5.63 17.13
N ASP A 129 -6.55 -5.53 16.49
CA ASP A 129 -5.25 -5.67 17.14
C ASP A 129 -4.66 -4.30 17.51
N MET A 130 -5.27 -3.21 17.03
CA MET A 130 -4.91 -1.84 17.41
C MET A 130 -5.22 -1.61 18.90
N PRO A 131 -4.31 -1.01 19.67
CA PRO A 131 -4.56 -0.65 21.07
C PRO A 131 -5.51 0.54 21.14
N ILE A 132 -6.81 0.28 20.99
CA ILE A 132 -7.87 1.28 20.86
C ILE A 132 -7.92 2.26 22.04
N GLU A 133 -7.56 1.80 23.23
CA GLU A 133 -7.48 2.59 24.46
C GLU A 133 -6.32 3.60 24.47
N LYS A 134 -5.33 3.43 23.58
CA LYS A 134 -4.21 4.35 23.41
C LYS A 134 -4.44 5.39 22.32
N VAL A 135 -5.56 5.31 21.60
CA VAL A 135 -5.87 6.28 20.54
C VAL A 135 -6.13 7.65 21.16
N ASN A 136 -5.29 8.61 20.81
CA ASN A 136 -5.34 9.97 21.38
C ASN A 136 -5.59 11.07 20.34
N ARG A 137 -5.48 10.74 19.06
CA ARG A 137 -5.82 11.61 17.93
C ARG A 137 -6.33 10.76 16.78
N ILE A 138 -7.36 11.26 16.09
CA ILE A 138 -7.86 10.67 14.84
C ILE A 138 -7.83 11.75 13.77
N GLU A 139 -7.28 11.44 12.62
CA GLU A 139 -7.39 12.31 11.44
C GLU A 139 -8.10 11.56 10.32
N VAL A 140 -8.89 12.29 9.53
CA VAL A 140 -9.54 11.72 8.35
C VAL A 140 -9.12 12.52 7.13
N TYR A 141 -8.68 11.81 6.10
CA TYR A 141 -8.22 12.37 4.85
C TYR A 141 -9.13 11.93 3.72
N LEU A 142 -9.36 12.82 2.76
CA LEU A 142 -9.89 12.41 1.45
C LEU A 142 -8.76 11.76 0.66
N ALA A 143 -8.95 10.48 0.30
CA ALA A 143 -7.96 9.70 -0.42
C ALA A 143 -7.92 10.06 -1.93
N TYR A 144 -6.90 9.54 -2.63
CA TYR A 144 -6.76 9.59 -4.09
C TYR A 144 -6.84 10.99 -4.74
N GLN A 145 -6.42 12.04 -4.03
CA GLN A 145 -6.34 13.38 -4.60
C GLN A 145 -5.07 13.54 -5.45
N PRO A 146 -5.07 14.40 -6.48
CA PRO A 146 -3.92 14.59 -7.37
C PRO A 146 -2.62 14.97 -6.66
N GLU A 147 -2.72 15.72 -5.56
CA GLU A 147 -1.58 16.20 -4.76
C GLU A 147 -1.27 15.31 -3.54
N GLY A 148 -1.95 14.17 -3.40
CA GLY A 148 -1.89 13.30 -2.22
C GLY A 148 -3.05 13.54 -1.24
N PRO A 149 -3.23 12.68 -0.22
CA PRO A 149 -4.39 12.71 0.67
C PRO A 149 -4.62 14.09 1.31
N LYS A 150 -5.87 14.57 1.25
CA LYS A 150 -6.23 15.89 1.80
C LYS A 150 -6.89 15.73 3.16
N LYS A 151 -6.25 16.26 4.21
CA LYS A 151 -6.84 16.25 5.56
C LYS A 151 -8.17 17.01 5.59
N LEU A 152 -9.20 16.36 6.12
CA LEU A 152 -10.54 16.91 6.31
C LEU A 152 -10.88 17.13 7.78
N VAL A 153 -10.45 16.20 8.63
CA VAL A 153 -10.84 16.14 10.04
C VAL A 153 -9.60 15.92 10.91
N ASN A 154 -9.59 16.55 12.08
CA ASN A 154 -8.65 16.29 13.17
C ASN A 154 -9.44 16.27 14.48
N LEU A 155 -9.49 15.12 15.14
CA LEU A 155 -10.12 14.89 16.43
C LEU A 155 -9.03 14.67 17.47
N ASP A 156 -8.93 15.57 18.45
CA ASP A 156 -8.05 15.48 19.62
C ASP A 156 -8.84 15.53 20.94
N ASN A 157 -10.15 15.75 20.87
CA ASN A 157 -11.03 15.70 22.03
C ASN A 157 -11.36 14.24 22.41
N PRO A 158 -11.11 13.81 23.67
CA PRO A 158 -11.35 12.42 24.09
C PRO A 158 -12.79 11.93 23.94
N ASP A 159 -13.80 12.80 24.14
CA ASP A 159 -15.20 12.42 24.00
C ASP A 159 -15.59 12.25 22.53
N GLU A 160 -15.03 13.05 21.62
CA GLU A 160 -15.25 12.92 20.18
C GLU A 160 -14.56 11.67 19.63
N ILE A 161 -13.32 11.41 20.06
CA ILE A 161 -12.58 10.19 19.73
C ILE A 161 -13.37 8.96 20.18
N LYS A 162 -13.87 8.97 21.42
CA LYS A 162 -14.68 7.86 21.95
C LYS A 162 -15.96 7.63 21.13
N LYS A 163 -16.66 8.70 20.75
CA LYS A 163 -17.87 8.59 19.90
C LYS A 163 -17.53 8.07 18.50
N PHE A 164 -16.45 8.54 17.89
CA PHE A 164 -16.00 8.07 16.58
C PHE A 164 -15.68 6.58 16.60
N LEU A 165 -14.89 6.13 17.58
CA LEU A 165 -14.55 4.73 17.78
C LEU A 165 -15.77 3.87 18.10
N GLN A 166 -16.74 4.41 18.85
CA GLN A 166 -18.00 3.72 19.13
C GLN A 166 -18.78 3.44 17.84
N VAL A 167 -18.91 4.43 16.95
CA VAL A 167 -19.59 4.24 15.65
C VAL A 167 -18.92 3.16 14.81
N LEU A 168 -17.58 3.10 14.79
CA LEU A 168 -16.86 2.04 14.08
C LEU A 168 -17.11 0.65 14.68
N ASN A 169 -17.09 0.53 16.01
CA ASN A 169 -17.31 -0.73 16.71
C ASN A 169 -18.75 -1.24 16.62
N GLU A 170 -19.72 -0.34 16.48
CA GLU A 170 -21.14 -0.66 16.29
C GLU A 170 -21.48 -1.03 14.84
N GLY A 171 -20.50 -1.02 13.93
CA GLY A 171 -20.68 -1.41 12.54
C GLY A 171 -21.20 -2.84 12.40
N GLU A 172 -22.16 -3.03 11.51
CA GLU A 172 -22.78 -4.32 11.26
C GLU A 172 -22.02 -5.07 10.17
N SER A 173 -21.51 -6.27 10.48
CA SER A 173 -20.85 -7.13 9.49
C SER A 173 -21.83 -7.50 8.37
N SER A 174 -21.43 -7.22 7.13
CA SER A 174 -22.21 -7.52 5.93
C SER A 174 -21.28 -8.00 4.81
N PRO A 175 -20.78 -9.25 4.87
CA PRO A 175 -19.78 -9.75 3.92
C PRO A 175 -20.22 -9.75 2.46
N ASN A 176 -21.53 -9.81 2.21
CA ASN A 176 -22.13 -9.82 0.87
C ASN A 176 -22.65 -8.43 0.44
N PHE A 177 -22.30 -7.37 1.17
CA PHE A 177 -22.68 -6.01 0.80
C PHE A 177 -22.13 -5.65 -0.58
N GLN A 178 -22.96 -4.99 -1.39
CA GLN A 178 -22.57 -4.45 -2.68
C GLN A 178 -22.79 -2.93 -2.64
N PRO A 179 -21.72 -2.12 -2.81
CA PRO A 179 -21.84 -0.67 -2.84
C PRO A 179 -22.75 -0.18 -3.97
N ASN A 180 -23.45 0.92 -3.74
CA ASN A 180 -24.20 1.61 -4.80
C ASN A 180 -23.24 2.36 -5.75
N MET A 181 -23.24 1.99 -7.03
CA MET A 181 -22.38 2.60 -8.06
C MET A 181 -23.15 3.52 -9.02
N ASP A 182 -24.41 3.84 -8.76
CA ASP A 182 -25.29 4.61 -9.66
C ASP A 182 -24.74 6.02 -9.94
N LYS A 183 -23.99 6.58 -8.99
CA LYS A 183 -23.39 7.93 -9.07
C LYS A 183 -21.88 7.91 -9.34
N GLY A 184 -21.32 6.74 -9.67
CA GLY A 184 -19.89 6.54 -9.87
C GLY A 184 -19.24 5.81 -8.70
N ASP A 185 -17.91 5.89 -8.64
CA ASP A 185 -17.12 5.21 -7.62
C ASP A 185 -17.36 5.78 -6.21
N PRO A 186 -17.29 4.95 -5.16
CA PRO A 186 -17.41 5.40 -3.79
C PRO A 186 -16.33 6.42 -3.43
N ILE A 187 -16.69 7.36 -2.59
CA ILE A 187 -15.74 8.31 -2.03
C ILE A 187 -14.94 7.59 -0.95
N VAL A 188 -13.61 7.59 -1.08
CA VAL A 188 -12.70 6.91 -0.17
C VAL A 188 -12.03 7.92 0.76
N TYR A 189 -12.02 7.60 2.04
CA TYR A 189 -11.33 8.32 3.08
C TYR A 189 -10.28 7.43 3.74
N ASP A 190 -9.12 7.97 4.09
CA ASP A 190 -8.18 7.33 4.99
C ASP A 190 -8.46 7.81 6.41
N MET A 191 -8.74 6.90 7.33
CA MET A 191 -8.84 7.17 8.77
C MET A 191 -7.51 6.80 9.43
N VAL A 192 -6.87 7.75 10.12
CA VAL A 192 -5.58 7.57 10.79
C VAL A 192 -5.74 7.67 12.30
N PHE A 193 -5.25 6.67 13.04
CA PHE A 193 -5.38 6.54 14.48
C PHE A 193 -3.99 6.58 15.14
N TYR A 194 -3.73 7.65 15.89
CA TYR A 194 -2.45 7.90 16.55
C TYR A 194 -2.44 7.35 17.98
N THR A 195 -1.34 6.67 18.35
CA THR A 195 -1.20 5.94 19.62
C THR A 195 0.13 6.25 20.34
N ASP A 196 0.72 7.42 20.08
CA ASP A 196 2.08 7.83 20.51
C ASP A 196 3.21 6.90 20.07
N GLN A 197 2.95 6.02 19.10
CA GLN A 197 3.95 5.18 18.45
C GLN A 197 4.45 5.83 17.16
N PRO A 198 5.68 5.52 16.72
CA PRO A 198 6.23 6.07 15.48
C PRO A 198 5.37 5.83 14.24
N ILE A 199 4.58 4.75 14.25
CA ILE A 199 3.68 4.37 13.16
C ILE A 199 2.24 4.43 13.68
N ALA A 200 1.39 5.21 13.03
CA ALA A 200 -0.04 5.30 13.28
C ALA A 200 -0.81 4.30 12.40
N TYR A 201 -1.98 3.85 12.85
CA TYR A 201 -2.80 2.88 12.13
C TYR A 201 -3.67 3.58 11.09
N LYS A 202 -3.84 2.98 9.92
CA LYS A 202 -4.64 3.52 8.83
C LYS A 202 -5.65 2.50 8.31
N TYR A 203 -6.90 2.94 8.17
CA TYR A 203 -7.99 2.15 7.61
C TYR A 203 -8.84 2.96 6.65
N ASP A 204 -9.29 2.31 5.59
CA ASP A 204 -10.13 2.95 4.58
C ASP A 204 -11.60 2.98 5.03
N LEU A 205 -12.24 4.13 4.87
CA LEU A 205 -13.68 4.33 4.98
C LEU A 205 -14.23 4.71 3.61
N GLN A 206 -15.35 4.12 3.21
CA GLN A 206 -15.96 4.36 1.91
C GLN A 206 -17.40 4.87 2.06
N PHE A 207 -17.82 5.72 1.12
CA PHE A 207 -19.19 6.23 1.03
C PHE A 207 -19.70 6.13 -0.41
N ASP A 208 -20.74 5.34 -0.62
CA ASP A 208 -21.33 5.08 -1.96
C ASP A 208 -22.43 6.09 -2.37
N GLY A 209 -22.57 7.18 -1.60
CA GLY A 209 -23.63 8.17 -1.77
C GLY A 209 -24.89 7.90 -0.94
N ILE A 210 -24.99 6.74 -0.29
CA ILE A 210 -26.09 6.35 0.60
C ILE A 210 -25.55 5.77 1.92
N THR A 211 -24.54 4.91 1.84
CA THR A 211 -24.08 4.04 2.91
C THR A 211 -22.60 4.26 3.16
N TYR A 212 -22.23 4.39 4.43
CA TYR A 212 -20.85 4.32 4.87
C TYR A 212 -20.47 2.87 5.19
N TYR A 213 -19.32 2.42 4.70
CA TYR A 213 -18.83 1.08 4.97
C TYR A 213 -17.30 1.03 4.96
N TRP A 214 -16.74 0.00 5.57
CA TRP A 214 -15.30 -0.19 5.70
C TRP A 214 -14.97 -1.67 5.88
N HIS A 215 -13.67 -2.02 5.97
CA HIS A 215 -13.21 -3.41 6.02
C HIS A 215 -12.31 -3.69 7.24
N PRO A 216 -12.86 -3.76 8.47
CA PRO A 216 -12.07 -4.11 9.66
C PRO A 216 -11.56 -5.56 9.63
N TRP A 217 -12.30 -6.44 8.95
CA TRP A 217 -11.91 -7.81 8.59
C TRP A 217 -12.69 -8.26 7.36
N ASP A 218 -14.02 -8.30 7.50
CA ASP A 218 -14.99 -8.33 6.40
C ASP A 218 -15.59 -6.93 6.22
N THR A 219 -16.40 -6.74 5.19
CA THR A 219 -17.17 -5.51 5.02
C THR A 219 -18.10 -5.29 6.21
N ALA A 220 -18.05 -4.10 6.79
CA ALA A 220 -18.94 -3.64 7.85
C ALA A 220 -19.65 -2.35 7.43
N ILE A 221 -20.97 -2.30 7.61
CA ILE A 221 -21.80 -1.13 7.34
C ILE A 221 -21.86 -0.28 8.61
N LEU A 222 -21.65 1.02 8.46
CA LEU A 222 -21.68 1.96 9.56
C LEU A 222 -23.01 2.70 9.61
N SER A 223 -23.39 3.15 10.81
CA SER A 223 -24.50 4.09 10.94
C SER A 223 -24.16 5.42 10.25
N ASN A 224 -25.19 6.15 9.81
CA ASN A 224 -25.01 7.48 9.22
C ASN A 224 -24.38 8.50 10.17
N GLY A 225 -24.31 8.21 11.48
CA GLY A 225 -23.64 9.05 12.47
C GLY A 225 -22.14 9.24 12.20
N ILE A 226 -21.48 8.36 11.43
CA ILE A 226 -20.09 8.59 10.99
C ILE A 226 -19.99 9.84 10.09
N GLY A 227 -21.05 10.15 9.34
CA GLY A 227 -21.13 11.33 8.48
C GLY A 227 -21.13 12.65 9.26
N ASP A 228 -21.52 12.64 10.54
CA ASP A 228 -21.51 13.85 11.38
C ASP A 228 -20.08 14.34 11.68
N PHE A 229 -19.08 13.47 11.56
CA PHE A 229 -17.66 13.83 11.70
C PHE A 229 -17.03 14.34 10.41
N LEU A 230 -17.68 14.13 9.27
CA LEU A 230 -17.13 14.45 7.96
C LEU A 230 -17.70 15.79 7.44
N PRO A 231 -16.92 16.57 6.67
CA PRO A 231 -17.45 17.76 6.02
C PRO A 231 -18.64 17.39 5.12
N LYS A 232 -19.72 18.19 5.20
CA LYS A 232 -20.84 18.05 4.28
C LYS A 232 -20.36 18.28 2.85
N GLN A 233 -20.75 17.37 1.97
CA GLN A 233 -20.50 17.46 0.53
C GLN A 233 -21.47 18.43 -0.14
#